data_AF-A0A645GFW8-F1
#
_entry.id   AF-A0A645GFW8-F1
#
_cell.length_a   1.000
_cell.length_b   1.000
_cell.length_c   1.000
_cell.angle_alpha   90.00
_cell.angle_beta   90.00
_cell.angle_gamma   90.00
#
_symmetry.space_group_name_H-M   'P 1'
#
loop_
_entity.id
_entity.type
_entity.pdbx_description
1 polymer ?
#
loop_
_entity_poly.entity_id
_entity_poly.type
_entity_poly.pdbx_seq_one_letter_code
_entity_poly.pdbx_strand_id
1 'polypeptide(L)'
;MKLRDPSGYQMSLEGLEMSNELTMGSIGDVNTLLDMIILQRRIELWGETERIFDILRMKTGFNRNAAGSNHSQKLANINTLLPDNKEFILTIPQKEFDSNPALDATTDQNPM
;
A
#
# COMPACT_ATOMS: atom_id res chain seq x y z
N MET A 1 -7.00 -9.60 25.69
CA MET A 1 -7.13 -8.97 24.36
C MET A 1 -7.37 -7.47 24.57
N LYS A 2 -6.31 -6.68 24.71
CA LYS A 2 -6.36 -5.24 25.03
C LYS A 2 -7.06 -4.37 23.96
N LEU A 3 -7.35 -4.94 22.78
CA LEU A 3 -8.01 -4.28 21.67
C LEU A 3 -9.54 -4.50 21.64
N ARG A 4 -10.15 -5.21 22.60
CA ARG A 4 -11.62 -5.28 22.74
C ARG A 4 -12.14 -4.43 23.91
N ASP A 5 -11.29 -3.58 24.45
CA ASP A 5 -11.62 -2.67 25.54
C ASP A 5 -12.09 -1.33 24.93
N PRO A 6 -13.35 -0.92 25.14
CA PRO A 6 -13.87 0.36 24.67
C PRO A 6 -13.01 1.55 25.10
N SER A 7 -12.40 1.48 26.30
CA SER A 7 -11.50 2.52 26.78
C SER A 7 -10.18 2.55 26.00
N GLY A 8 -9.71 1.39 25.52
CA GLY A 8 -8.51 1.26 24.69
C GLY A 8 -8.64 1.97 23.34
N TYR A 9 -9.82 1.86 22.69
CA TYR A 9 -10.08 2.56 21.44
C TYR A 9 -10.15 4.07 21.63
N GLN A 10 -10.84 4.53 22.68
CA GLN A 10 -10.91 5.96 22.98
C GLN A 10 -9.51 6.54 23.21
N MET A 11 -8.67 5.88 24.01
CA MET A 11 -7.28 6.29 24.21
C MET A 11 -6.45 6.28 22.93
N SER A 12 -6.69 5.32 22.01
CA SER A 12 -5.96 5.26 20.74
C SER A 12 -6.30 6.40 19.77
N LEU A 13 -7.50 7.00 19.93
CA LEU A 13 -7.93 8.15 19.14
C LEU A 13 -7.57 9.49 19.79
N GLU A 14 -7.21 9.48 21.07
CA GLU A 14 -6.87 10.67 21.83
C GLU A 14 -5.59 11.31 21.25
N GLY A 15 -5.66 12.59 20.89
CA GLY A 15 -4.54 13.33 20.32
C GLY A 15 -4.35 13.18 18.81
N LEU A 16 -5.15 12.34 18.13
CA LEU A 16 -5.15 12.30 16.67
C LEU A 16 -5.89 13.51 16.08
N GLU A 17 -5.34 14.06 14.99
CA GLU A 17 -6.00 15.10 14.21
C GLU A 17 -7.13 14.49 13.37
N MET A 18 -8.31 15.12 13.42
CA MET A 18 -9.45 14.75 12.56
C MET A 18 -9.20 15.25 11.12
N SER A 19 -8.40 14.49 10.37
CA SER A 19 -7.97 14.84 9.01
C SER A 19 -8.06 13.64 8.06
N ASN A 20 -8.26 13.94 6.78
CA ASN A 20 -8.21 13.00 5.65
C ASN A 20 -6.83 12.96 4.98
N GLU A 21 -5.83 13.60 5.57
CA GLU A 21 -4.45 13.52 5.12
C GLU A 21 -3.78 12.26 5.68
N LEU A 22 -3.15 11.48 4.79
CA LEU A 22 -2.33 10.33 5.17
C LEU A 22 -0.90 10.82 5.39
N THR A 23 -0.48 10.93 6.64
CA THR A 23 0.84 11.44 7.01
C THR A 23 1.82 10.32 7.34
N MET A 24 1.32 9.15 7.75
CA MET A 24 2.18 8.01 8.05
C MET A 24 2.75 7.39 6.77
N GLY A 25 4.05 7.10 6.79
CA GLY A 25 4.71 6.34 5.74
C GLY A 25 4.53 4.82 5.90
N SER A 26 5.44 4.05 5.30
CA SER A 26 5.54 2.62 5.61
C SER A 26 5.98 2.35 7.04
N ILE A 27 6.76 3.29 7.59
CA ILE A 27 7.17 3.44 8.99
C ILE A 27 6.91 4.91 9.34
N GLY A 28 6.45 5.18 10.55
CA GLY A 28 6.19 6.53 11.04
C GLY A 28 5.16 6.53 12.14
N ASP A 29 4.98 7.70 12.75
CA ASP A 29 3.97 7.92 13.79
C ASP A 29 2.58 8.08 13.17
N VAL A 30 1.56 7.74 13.95
CA VAL A 30 0.15 7.92 13.58
C VAL A 30 -0.28 9.27 14.11
N ASN A 31 -0.60 10.22 13.22
CA ASN A 31 -0.96 11.59 13.63
C ASN A 31 -2.41 11.92 13.32
N THR A 32 -2.97 11.35 12.24
CA THR A 32 -4.36 11.63 11.82
C THR A 32 -5.28 10.45 12.08
N LEU A 33 -6.59 10.72 12.11
CA LEU A 33 -7.59 9.64 12.11
C LEU A 33 -7.40 8.72 10.90
N LEU A 34 -7.06 9.27 9.73
CA LEU A 34 -6.81 8.46 8.54
C LEU A 34 -5.59 7.56 8.68
N ASP A 35 -4.50 8.03 9.30
CA ASP A 35 -3.34 7.20 9.61
C ASP A 35 -3.77 6.00 10.48
N MET A 36 -4.60 6.24 11.50
CA MET A 36 -5.07 5.18 12.39
C MET A 36 -5.96 4.18 11.65
N ILE A 37 -6.87 4.65 10.79
CA ILE A 37 -7.71 3.77 9.95
C ILE A 37 -6.82 2.86 9.07
N ILE A 38 -5.84 3.43 8.37
CA ILE A 38 -4.97 2.67 7.48
C ILE A 38 -4.04 1.74 8.29
N LEU A 39 -3.61 2.14 9.49
CA LEU A 39 -2.84 1.27 10.38
C LEU A 39 -3.66 0.05 10.80
N GLN A 40 -4.90 0.25 11.26
CA GLN A 40 -5.78 -0.85 11.67
C GLN A 40 -6.12 -1.77 10.49
N ARG A 41 -6.36 -1.22 9.29
CA ARG A 41 -6.53 -2.03 8.07
C ARG A 41 -5.31 -2.89 7.78
N ARG A 42 -4.08 -2.36 7.91
CA ARG A 42 -2.84 -3.13 7.71
C ARG A 42 -2.65 -4.26 8.73
N ILE A 43 -3.18 -4.09 9.95
CA ILE A 43 -3.10 -5.08 11.03
C ILE A 43 -4.15 -6.18 10.83
N GLU A 44 -5.42 -5.79 10.69
CA GLU A 44 -6.54 -6.72 10.59
C GLU A 44 -6.48 -7.56 9.32
N LEU A 45 -6.10 -6.93 8.21
CA LEU A 45 -6.19 -7.51 6.86
C LEU A 45 -4.82 -8.01 6.38
N TRP A 46 -3.95 -8.34 7.32
CA TRP A 46 -2.61 -8.79 7.01
C TRP A 46 -2.65 -10.15 6.31
N GLY A 47 -2.04 -10.22 5.13
CA GLY A 47 -2.05 -11.43 4.29
C GLY A 47 -3.28 -11.55 3.38
N GLU A 48 -4.28 -10.69 3.53
CA GLU A 48 -5.55 -10.76 2.79
C GLU A 48 -5.60 -9.75 1.63
N THR A 49 -4.49 -9.62 0.90
CA THR A 49 -4.35 -8.90 -0.41
C THR A 49 -4.51 -7.37 -0.40
N GLU A 50 -5.10 -6.75 0.63
CA GLU A 50 -5.60 -5.37 0.54
C GLU A 50 -4.55 -4.24 0.46
N ARG A 51 -3.30 -4.47 0.90
CA ARG A 51 -2.34 -3.37 1.06
C ARG A 51 -1.99 -2.66 -0.24
N ILE A 52 -1.91 -3.36 -1.37
CA ILE A 52 -1.57 -2.72 -2.65
C ILE A 52 -2.68 -1.77 -3.12
N PHE A 53 -3.95 -2.12 -2.87
CA PHE A 53 -5.09 -1.27 -3.22
C PHE A 53 -5.15 0.00 -2.34
N ASP A 54 -4.82 -0.12 -1.06
CA ASP A 54 -4.67 1.03 -0.17
C ASP A 54 -3.56 1.97 -0.68
N ILE A 55 -2.43 1.42 -1.14
CA ILE A 55 -1.32 2.21 -1.71
C ILE A 55 -1.77 2.97 -2.96
N LEU A 56 -2.40 2.28 -3.91
CA LEU A 56 -2.83 2.87 -5.18
C LEU A 56 -3.94 3.91 -5.01
N ARG A 57 -4.99 3.62 -4.23
CA ARG A 57 -6.14 4.54 -4.11
C ARG A 57 -5.77 5.81 -3.34
N MET A 58 -4.82 5.72 -2.42
CA MET A 58 -4.36 6.86 -1.61
C MET A 58 -3.19 7.58 -2.30
N LYS A 59 -2.75 7.12 -3.48
CA LYS A 59 -1.63 7.68 -4.23
C LYS A 59 -0.38 7.84 -3.37
N THR A 60 -0.06 6.79 -2.61
CA THR A 60 1.15 6.72 -1.78
C THR A 60 2.13 5.69 -2.35
N GLY A 61 3.33 5.64 -1.78
CA GLY A 61 4.30 4.59 -2.04
C GLY A 61 4.53 3.71 -0.82
N PHE A 62 5.51 2.82 -0.90
CA PHE A 62 5.99 2.08 0.25
C PHE A 62 7.52 2.06 0.32
N ASN A 63 8.05 1.97 1.55
CA ASN A 63 9.48 1.93 1.82
C ASN A 63 9.85 0.65 2.59
N ARG A 64 10.49 -0.30 1.90
CA ARG A 64 11.11 -1.48 2.54
C ARG A 64 12.61 -1.28 2.84
N ASN A 65 13.17 -0.13 2.46
CA ASN A 65 14.56 0.28 2.69
C ASN A 65 14.72 1.20 3.92
N ALA A 66 13.63 1.53 4.62
CA ALA A 66 13.67 2.42 5.77
C ALA A 66 14.62 1.91 6.88
N ALA A 67 15.19 2.84 7.64
CA ALA A 67 16.07 2.53 8.76
C ALA A 67 15.38 1.58 9.76
N GLY A 68 16.11 0.56 10.23
CA GLY A 68 15.57 -0.46 11.13
C GLY A 68 14.70 -1.53 10.45
N SER A 69 14.57 -1.53 9.12
CA SER A 69 13.79 -2.54 8.41
C SER A 69 14.47 -3.92 8.39
N ASN A 70 13.71 -4.97 8.69
CA ASN A 70 14.15 -6.37 8.70
C ASN A 70 14.03 -7.10 7.35
N HIS A 71 13.66 -6.42 6.27
CA HIS A 71 13.56 -7.05 4.95
C HIS A 71 14.95 -7.47 4.44
N SER A 72 15.14 -8.77 4.19
CA SER A 72 16.37 -9.33 3.62
C SER A 72 16.50 -9.10 2.11
N GLN A 73 15.39 -9.03 1.39
CA GLN A 73 15.33 -8.69 -0.03
C GLN A 73 14.84 -7.26 -0.21
N LYS A 74 15.62 -6.47 -0.95
CA LYS A 74 15.33 -5.07 -1.29
C LYS A 74 15.12 -4.94 -2.79
N LEU A 75 14.21 -4.07 -3.20
CA LEU A 75 13.97 -3.71 -4.60
C LEU A 75 14.84 -2.51 -4.98
N ALA A 76 16.15 -2.71 -5.10
CA ALA A 76 17.11 -1.60 -5.25
C ALA A 76 16.92 -0.77 -6.53
N ASN A 77 16.39 -1.37 -7.59
CA ASN A 77 16.22 -0.74 -8.90
C ASN A 77 14.79 -0.24 -9.17
N ILE A 78 13.87 -0.45 -8.23
CA ILE A 78 12.47 -0.03 -8.37
C ILE A 78 12.20 1.05 -7.33
N ASN A 79 11.81 2.23 -7.79
CA ASN A 79 11.43 3.31 -6.89
C ASN A 79 10.00 3.08 -6.34
N THR A 80 9.90 2.27 -5.29
CA THR A 80 8.62 1.93 -4.64
C THR A 80 7.98 3.10 -3.89
N LEU A 81 8.62 4.27 -3.83
CA LEU A 81 8.05 5.48 -3.23
C LEU A 81 7.14 6.23 -4.20
N LEU A 82 7.26 5.98 -5.51
CA LEU A 82 6.40 6.58 -6.53
C LEU A 82 5.03 5.91 -6.51
N PRO A 83 3.93 6.67 -6.35
CA PRO A 83 2.59 6.12 -6.24
C PRO A 83 2.03 5.57 -7.56
N ASP A 84 2.54 6.06 -8.68
CA ASP A 84 2.18 5.71 -10.05
C ASP A 84 3.23 4.81 -10.71
N ASN A 85 4.06 4.13 -9.90
CA ASN A 85 5.06 3.23 -10.43
C ASN A 85 4.39 2.08 -11.21
N LYS A 86 4.78 1.91 -12.48
CA LYS A 86 4.28 0.86 -13.38
C LYS A 86 4.41 -0.55 -12.77
N GLU A 87 5.42 -0.77 -11.94
CA GLU A 87 5.69 -2.06 -11.28
C GLU A 87 4.61 -2.47 -10.27
N PHE A 88 3.66 -1.58 -9.95
CA PHE A 88 2.50 -1.91 -9.10
C PHE A 88 1.36 -2.55 -9.89
N ILE A 89 1.41 -2.51 -11.21
CA ILE A 89 0.39 -3.05 -12.11
C ILE A 89 0.96 -4.30 -12.78
N LEU A 90 0.24 -5.42 -12.68
CA LEU A 90 0.64 -6.64 -13.35
C LEU A 90 0.50 -6.51 -14.86
N THR A 91 1.36 -7.20 -15.58
CA THR A 91 1.28 -7.30 -17.04
C THR A 91 0.07 -8.14 -17.44
N ILE A 92 -0.54 -7.79 -18.57
CA ILE A 92 -1.56 -8.61 -19.19
C ILE A 92 -0.91 -9.95 -19.60
N PRO A 93 -1.49 -11.11 -19.26
CA PRO A 93 -0.89 -12.40 -19.56
C PRO A 93 -0.64 -12.57 -21.07
N GLN A 94 0.52 -13.13 -21.44
CA GLN A 94 0.89 -13.35 -22.85
C GLN A 94 -0.18 -14.13 -23.63
N LYS A 95 -0.81 -15.12 -22.97
CA LYS A 95 -1.86 -15.95 -23.56
C LYS A 95 -3.06 -15.14 -24.06
N GLU A 96 -3.36 -13.98 -23.46
CA GLU A 96 -4.45 -13.10 -23.91
C GLU A 96 -4.12 -12.51 -25.29
N PHE A 97 -2.87 -12.06 -25.51
CA PHE A 97 -2.42 -11.57 -26.82
C PHE A 97 -2.33 -12.68 -27.86
N ASP A 98 -1.89 -13.86 -27.47
CA ASP A 98 -1.79 -15.01 -28.38
C ASP A 98 -3.18 -15.49 -28.85
N SER A 99 -4.21 -15.31 -28.02
CA SER A 99 -5.57 -15.83 -28.27
C SER A 99 -6.54 -14.80 -28.85
N ASN A 100 -6.28 -13.49 -28.66
CA ASN A 100 -7.16 -12.41 -29.09
C ASN A 100 -6.49 -11.54 -30.17
N PRO A 101 -6.82 -11.72 -31.46
CA PRO A 101 -6.25 -10.93 -32.56
C PRO A 101 -6.54 -9.42 -32.50
N ALA A 102 -7.47 -8.98 -31.63
CA ALA A 102 -7.77 -7.57 -31.43
C ALA A 102 -6.81 -6.88 -30.45
N LEU A 103 -5.95 -7.64 -29.76
CA LEU A 103 -4.93 -7.09 -28.85
C LEU A 103 -3.55 -7.10 -29.51
N ASP A 104 -2.86 -5.97 -29.45
CA ASP A 104 -1.48 -5.80 -29.88
C ASP A 104 -0.55 -5.62 -28.67
N ALA A 105 0.33 -6.60 -28.45
CA ALA A 105 1.26 -6.60 -27.30
C ALA A 105 2.21 -5.39 -27.27
N THR A 106 2.42 -4.70 -28.40
CA THR A 106 3.31 -3.54 -28.48
C THR A 106 2.64 -2.23 -28.07
N THR A 107 1.31 -2.17 -28.14
CA THR A 107 0.53 -0.93 -27.90
C THR A 107 -0.47 -1.06 -26.76
N ASP A 108 -0.99 -2.27 -26.51
CA ASP A 108 -2.06 -2.53 -25.52
C ASP A 108 -1.54 -3.13 -24.21
N GLN A 109 -0.25 -3.48 -24.11
CA GLN A 109 0.35 -3.96 -22.87
C GLN A 109 0.56 -2.82 -21.86
N ASN A 110 0.44 -3.15 -20.58
CA ASN A 110 0.85 -2.25 -19.51
C ASN A 110 2.35 -1.90 -19.64
N PRO A 111 2.78 -0.68 -19.27
CA PRO A 111 4.18 -0.28 -19.46
C PRO A 111 5.18 -1.28 -18.85
N MET A 112 6.11 -1.76 -19.68
CA MET A 112 7.21 -2.68 -19.31
C MET A 112 8.47 -1.92 -18.95
#